data_AF-A0A1W2FD85-F1
#
_entry.id   AF-A0A1W2FD85-F1
#
_cell.length_a   1.000
_cell.length_b   1.000
_cell.length_c   1.000
_cell.angle_alpha   90.00
_cell.angle_beta   90.00
_cell.angle_gamma   90.00
#
_symmetry.space_group_name_H-M   'P 1'
#
loop_
_entity.id
_entity.type
_entity.pdbx_description
1 polymer ?
#
loop_
_entity_poly.entity_id
_entity_poly.type
_entity_poly.pdbx_seq_one_letter_code
_entity_poly.pdbx_strand_id
1 'polypeptide(L)'
;MRPKTVGVVWKNKSKGTPWRGPLREPSTPSPRREAARREAARGLRTLVAVALLVLTVAPAQAQGARVSAVPASADPEYATTLSLRGTGFQSVKNGYGGVYVFFGWVSEQWRPSQGGASGTTMRYVQDREAKDNNGYQRFISFPGGETEHAANGTVNADGTWSAQLNVPGARFKAAGREGAVSEVDCLKVICGVITIGAHGVVNANNETFTPIKFEVPNQPAPQTTTTPAKTTTPTTTATTTPTTTTTTTTTQPEVQPAAQASPDERPGWLIPGGIGAAVLLAAGLVWWLRFRRGKTDA
;
A
#
# COMPACT_ATOMS: atom_id res chain seq x y z
N MET A 1 -51.88 16.20 9.28
CA MET A 1 -52.67 15.28 8.44
C MET A 1 -52.13 13.87 8.61
N ARG A 2 -53.02 12.89 8.81
CA ARG A 2 -52.72 11.49 9.19
C ARG A 2 -52.14 10.67 8.02
N PRO A 3 -51.34 9.62 8.27
CA PRO A 3 -50.81 8.74 7.24
C PRO A 3 -51.87 7.74 6.77
N LYS A 4 -51.88 7.41 5.46
CA LYS A 4 -52.70 6.32 4.91
C LYS A 4 -51.81 5.15 4.49
N THR A 5 -51.99 4.06 5.21
CA THR A 5 -51.57 2.69 4.94
C THR A 5 -52.14 2.20 3.60
N VAL A 6 -51.32 1.56 2.76
CA VAL A 6 -51.82 0.78 1.62
C VAL A 6 -51.54 -0.69 1.90
N GLY A 7 -52.65 -1.44 2.04
CA GLY A 7 -52.66 -2.86 2.36
C GLY A 7 -52.36 -3.74 1.16
N VAL A 8 -51.78 -4.88 1.49
CA VAL A 8 -51.53 -6.04 0.63
C VAL A 8 -52.86 -6.67 0.21
N VAL A 9 -53.04 -6.90 -1.09
CA VAL A 9 -54.13 -7.73 -1.64
C VAL A 9 -53.52 -8.96 -2.31
N TRP A 10 -53.64 -10.10 -1.64
CA TRP A 10 -53.41 -11.41 -2.24
C TRP A 10 -54.62 -11.79 -3.08
N LYS A 11 -54.41 -12.02 -4.39
CA LYS A 11 -55.46 -12.47 -5.31
C LYS A 11 -55.30 -13.97 -5.54
N ASN A 12 -56.16 -14.74 -4.90
CA ASN A 12 -56.34 -16.17 -5.10
C ASN A 12 -57.21 -16.39 -6.35
N LYS A 13 -56.75 -17.19 -7.32
CA LYS A 13 -57.57 -17.63 -8.47
C LYS A 13 -57.42 -19.14 -8.70
N SER A 14 -58.47 -19.81 -8.26
CA SER A 14 -59.07 -21.10 -8.63
C SER A 14 -58.59 -21.86 -9.88
N LYS A 15 -58.41 -23.18 -9.67
CA LYS A 15 -59.02 -24.37 -10.35
C LYS A 15 -58.92 -24.45 -11.90
N GLY A 16 -58.54 -25.54 -12.56
CA GLY A 16 -58.15 -26.91 -12.20
C GLY A 16 -58.35 -27.84 -13.42
N THR A 17 -57.51 -28.87 -13.60
CA THR A 17 -57.88 -30.15 -14.24
C THR A 17 -56.83 -31.23 -13.92
N PRO A 18 -57.20 -32.45 -13.51
CA PRO A 18 -56.26 -33.44 -12.99
C PRO A 18 -55.72 -34.39 -14.06
N TRP A 19 -54.39 -34.52 -14.13
CA TRP A 19 -53.71 -35.60 -14.86
C TRP A 19 -53.73 -36.89 -14.01
N ARG A 20 -54.34 -37.95 -14.54
CA ARG A 20 -54.27 -39.32 -14.00
C ARG A 20 -52.99 -39.98 -14.51
N GLY A 21 -51.97 -40.07 -13.65
CA GLY A 21 -50.84 -40.98 -13.83
C GLY A 21 -51.12 -42.32 -13.13
N PRO A 22 -50.68 -43.46 -13.67
CA PRO A 22 -50.83 -44.76 -13.01
C PRO A 22 -50.01 -44.83 -11.71
N LEU A 23 -50.65 -45.35 -10.66
CA LEU A 23 -50.05 -45.63 -9.35
C LEU A 23 -48.87 -46.60 -9.52
N ARG A 24 -47.67 -46.19 -9.08
CA ARG A 24 -46.61 -47.14 -8.72
C ARG A 24 -46.80 -47.54 -7.27
N GLU A 25 -46.89 -48.84 -7.06
CA GLU A 25 -47.04 -49.48 -5.76
C GLU A 25 -45.83 -49.22 -4.85
N PRO A 26 -46.03 -49.07 -3.53
CA PRO A 26 -44.95 -49.07 -2.56
C PRO A 26 -44.35 -50.48 -2.47
N SER A 27 -43.05 -50.58 -2.77
CA SER A 27 -42.27 -51.80 -2.57
C SER A 27 -42.20 -52.14 -1.08
N THR A 28 -42.84 -53.25 -0.71
CA THR A 28 -42.72 -53.90 0.61
C THR A 28 -41.30 -54.45 0.78
N PRO A 29 -40.58 -54.13 1.87
CA PRO A 29 -39.30 -54.76 2.16
C PRO A 29 -39.50 -56.25 2.49
N SER A 30 -38.77 -57.12 1.79
CA SER A 30 -38.87 -58.57 1.93
C SER A 30 -38.36 -59.06 3.30
N PRO A 31 -39.01 -60.07 3.91
CA PRO A 31 -38.63 -60.63 5.20
C PRO A 31 -37.54 -61.69 5.02
N ARG A 32 -36.29 -61.24 4.80
CA ARG A 32 -35.10 -61.97 5.21
C ARG A 32 -34.51 -61.24 6.40
N ARG A 33 -35.19 -61.35 7.55
CA ARG A 33 -34.79 -62.28 8.63
C ARG A 33 -33.32 -62.06 8.96
N GLU A 34 -33.02 -61.07 9.81
CA GLU A 34 -33.00 -61.28 11.27
C GLU A 34 -32.09 -62.47 11.65
N ALA A 35 -30.80 -62.38 11.33
CA ALA A 35 -29.80 -63.30 11.85
C ALA A 35 -28.41 -62.66 11.88
N ALA A 36 -28.28 -61.48 12.52
CA ALA A 36 -26.97 -60.94 12.91
C ALA A 36 -27.09 -59.87 14.02
N ARG A 37 -28.09 -60.00 14.90
CA ARG A 37 -28.23 -59.18 16.10
C ARG A 37 -28.42 -60.12 17.27
N ARG A 38 -27.31 -60.58 17.89
CA ARG A 38 -27.18 -61.09 19.26
C ARG A 38 -25.83 -61.82 19.41
N GLU A 39 -24.77 -61.06 19.55
CA GLU A 39 -23.54 -61.47 20.26
C GLU A 39 -23.17 -60.21 21.07
N ALA A 40 -23.74 -60.09 22.28
CA ALA A 40 -23.05 -60.44 23.52
C ALA A 40 -22.30 -59.23 24.07
N ALA A 41 -23.04 -58.46 24.86
CA ALA A 41 -22.49 -57.52 25.82
C ALA A 41 -21.61 -58.27 26.83
N ARG A 42 -20.36 -57.81 27.00
CA ARG A 42 -19.53 -57.77 28.23
C ARG A 42 -18.06 -57.96 27.85
N GLY A 43 -17.35 -56.84 27.72
CA GLY A 43 -15.90 -56.81 27.50
C GLY A 43 -15.31 -55.54 28.08
N LEU A 44 -15.18 -55.56 29.41
CA LEU A 44 -14.15 -54.90 30.21
C LEU A 44 -13.80 -53.42 29.96
N ARG A 45 -14.20 -52.61 30.94
CA ARG A 45 -13.66 -51.29 31.29
C ARG A 45 -12.13 -51.35 31.38
N THR A 46 -11.43 -50.58 30.53
CA THR A 46 -10.27 -49.72 30.87
C THR A 46 -9.71 -49.11 29.58
N LEU A 47 -9.99 -47.84 29.32
CA LEU A 47 -8.97 -46.90 28.85
C LEU A 47 -9.34 -45.51 29.39
N VAL A 48 -8.53 -45.14 30.37
CA VAL A 48 -8.46 -43.88 31.09
C VAL A 48 -8.05 -42.77 30.11
N ALA A 49 -8.76 -41.65 30.18
CA ALA A 49 -8.35 -40.30 29.80
C ALA A 49 -7.50 -40.12 28.52
N VAL A 50 -8.18 -39.93 27.38
CA VAL A 50 -7.71 -38.97 26.37
C VAL A 50 -8.59 -37.73 26.53
N ALA A 51 -8.34 -36.98 27.60
CA ALA A 51 -8.93 -35.68 27.80
C ALA A 51 -8.40 -34.72 26.73
N LEU A 52 -9.33 -33.98 26.13
CA LEU A 52 -9.16 -32.99 25.09
C LEU A 52 -7.85 -32.18 25.20
N LEU A 53 -6.92 -32.44 24.29
CA LEU A 53 -6.00 -31.42 23.77
C LEU A 53 -6.46 -31.09 22.35
N VAL A 54 -7.64 -30.47 22.25
CA VAL A 54 -7.90 -29.60 21.10
C VAL A 54 -7.01 -28.40 21.34
N LEU A 55 -5.77 -28.43 20.83
CA LEU A 55 -5.06 -27.20 20.57
C LEU A 55 -5.96 -26.41 19.63
N THR A 56 -6.66 -25.42 20.18
CA THR A 56 -7.18 -24.31 19.39
C THR A 56 -5.95 -23.61 18.83
N VAL A 57 -5.46 -24.11 17.69
CA VAL A 57 -4.66 -23.27 16.79
C VAL A 57 -5.62 -22.14 16.47
N ALA A 58 -5.46 -21.02 17.17
CA ALA A 58 -6.09 -19.78 16.76
C ALA A 58 -5.81 -19.67 15.25
N PRO A 59 -6.81 -19.39 14.41
CA PRO A 59 -6.49 -19.16 13.02
C PRO A 59 -5.41 -18.09 13.04
N ALA A 60 -4.23 -18.40 12.49
CA ALA A 60 -3.32 -17.35 12.10
C ALA A 60 -4.18 -16.52 11.14
N GLN A 61 -4.78 -15.45 11.67
CA GLN A 61 -5.38 -14.42 10.85
C GLN A 61 -4.30 -14.18 9.81
N ALA A 62 -4.60 -14.41 8.54
CA ALA A 62 -3.68 -14.08 7.47
C ALA A 62 -3.44 -12.58 7.66
N GLN A 63 -2.33 -12.26 8.34
CA GLN A 63 -1.96 -10.92 8.70
C GLN A 63 -1.63 -10.32 7.34
N GLY A 64 -2.62 -9.65 6.73
CA GLY A 64 -2.45 -9.05 5.40
C GLY A 64 -1.21 -8.17 5.40
N ALA A 65 -0.57 -8.01 4.24
CA ALA A 65 0.72 -7.33 4.12
C ALA A 65 0.77 -6.02 4.92
N ARG A 66 1.88 -5.80 5.63
CA ARG A 66 2.11 -4.60 6.45
C ARG A 66 3.54 -4.10 6.30
N VAL A 67 3.69 -2.79 6.31
CA VAL A 67 4.99 -2.12 6.36
C VAL A 67 5.11 -1.35 7.67
N SER A 68 6.21 -1.56 8.39
CA SER A 68 6.63 -0.71 9.51
C SER A 68 7.82 0.14 9.10
N ALA A 69 7.87 1.39 9.57
CA ALA A 69 8.94 2.34 9.31
C ALA A 69 9.61 2.79 10.63
N VAL A 70 10.93 2.96 10.59
CA VAL A 70 11.73 3.56 11.67
C VAL A 70 12.63 4.65 11.07
N PRO A 71 12.56 5.91 11.52
CA PRO A 71 11.52 6.44 12.41
C PRO A 71 10.10 6.31 11.83
N ALA A 72 9.07 6.41 12.68
CA ALA A 72 7.67 6.40 12.24
C ALA A 72 7.18 7.76 11.73
N SER A 73 8.04 8.78 11.82
CA SER A 73 7.84 10.15 11.35
C SER A 73 9.02 10.62 10.51
N ALA A 74 8.78 11.64 9.70
CA ALA A 74 9.78 12.30 8.87
C ALA A 74 9.84 13.80 9.16
N ASP A 75 11.01 14.39 9.00
CA ASP A 75 11.20 15.83 9.13
C ASP A 75 10.40 16.58 8.03
N PRO A 76 9.68 17.67 8.36
CA PRO A 76 8.89 18.39 7.37
C PRO A 76 9.72 19.19 6.36
N GLU A 77 10.94 19.58 6.74
CA GLU A 77 11.80 20.49 5.97
C GLU A 77 12.99 19.77 5.32
N TYR A 78 13.50 18.72 5.96
CA TYR A 78 14.72 18.03 5.55
C TYR A 78 14.48 16.57 5.17
N ALA A 79 15.40 16.03 4.36
CA ALA A 79 15.32 14.64 3.96
C ALA A 79 15.48 13.70 5.17
N THR A 80 14.60 12.71 5.28
CA THR A 80 14.65 11.66 6.30
C THR A 80 14.78 10.29 5.65
N THR A 81 15.74 9.47 6.09
CA THR A 81 15.84 8.06 5.66
C THR A 81 15.07 7.16 6.61
N LEU A 82 14.09 6.43 6.09
CA LEU A 82 13.29 5.44 6.80
C LEU A 82 13.89 4.04 6.62
N SER A 83 14.10 3.32 7.70
CA SER A 83 14.31 1.87 7.70
C SER A 83 12.96 1.17 7.67
N LEU A 84 12.67 0.48 6.57
CA LEU A 84 11.41 -0.22 6.34
C LEU A 84 11.56 -1.72 6.59
N ARG A 85 10.50 -2.31 7.16
CA ARG A 85 10.30 -3.77 7.20
C ARG A 85 8.90 -4.11 6.71
N GLY A 86 8.83 -5.01 5.73
CA GLY A 86 7.58 -5.61 5.26
C GLY A 86 7.39 -7.00 5.84
N THR A 87 6.13 -7.36 6.12
CA THR A 87 5.71 -8.70 6.57
C THR A 87 4.38 -9.07 5.93
N GLY A 88 4.11 -10.36 5.74
CA GLY A 88 2.85 -10.85 5.18
C GLY A 88 2.67 -10.58 3.68
N PHE A 89 3.75 -10.23 2.97
CA PHE A 89 3.73 -10.07 1.51
C PHE A 89 3.74 -11.42 0.83
N GLN A 90 3.09 -11.53 -0.33
CA GLN A 90 3.22 -12.69 -1.19
C GLN A 90 4.65 -12.77 -1.72
N SER A 91 5.25 -13.97 -1.70
CA SER A 91 6.51 -14.27 -2.39
C SER A 91 6.28 -15.39 -3.40
N VAL A 92 6.67 -15.17 -4.66
CA VAL A 92 6.45 -16.12 -5.76
C VAL A 92 7.80 -16.51 -6.34
N LYS A 93 8.29 -17.72 -6.02
CA LYS A 93 9.57 -18.18 -6.57
C LYS A 93 9.56 -18.17 -8.11
N ASN A 94 10.59 -17.57 -8.70
CA ASN A 94 10.75 -17.31 -10.13
C ASN A 94 9.62 -16.45 -10.75
N GLY A 95 8.84 -15.77 -9.92
CA GLY A 95 7.78 -14.87 -10.38
C GLY A 95 8.35 -13.62 -11.01
N TYR A 96 7.67 -13.10 -12.04
CA TYR A 96 8.02 -11.81 -12.64
C TYR A 96 7.72 -10.66 -11.67
N GLY A 97 8.66 -9.73 -11.55
CA GLY A 97 8.52 -8.53 -10.74
C GLY A 97 8.67 -8.76 -9.23
N GLY A 98 7.70 -8.27 -8.45
CA GLY A 98 7.80 -8.17 -7.00
C GLY A 98 7.00 -6.99 -6.45
N VAL A 99 7.61 -6.20 -5.59
CA VAL A 99 7.01 -5.07 -4.87
C VAL A 99 7.78 -3.79 -5.19
N TYR A 100 7.12 -2.77 -5.71
CA TYR A 100 7.64 -1.41 -5.64
C TYR A 100 7.25 -0.77 -4.31
N VAL A 101 8.17 0.00 -3.73
CA VAL A 101 7.97 0.77 -2.51
C VAL A 101 8.28 2.23 -2.80
N PHE A 102 7.37 3.12 -2.45
CA PHE A 102 7.46 4.55 -2.71
C PHE A 102 7.09 5.35 -1.47
N PHE A 103 7.51 6.62 -1.43
CA PHE A 103 6.90 7.62 -0.56
C PHE A 103 5.97 8.52 -1.38
N GLY A 104 4.74 8.72 -0.91
CA GLY A 104 3.81 9.59 -1.61
C GLY A 104 2.43 9.69 -1.02
N TRP A 105 1.51 10.18 -1.84
CA TRP A 105 0.10 10.34 -1.56
C TRP A 105 -0.72 9.35 -2.39
N VAL A 106 -1.82 8.87 -1.81
CA VAL A 106 -2.87 8.13 -2.50
C VAL A 106 -4.20 8.86 -2.34
N SER A 107 -5.00 8.85 -3.40
CA SER A 107 -6.37 9.36 -3.36
C SER A 107 -7.27 8.45 -2.53
N GLU A 108 -8.41 8.96 -2.08
CA GLU A 108 -9.43 8.14 -1.39
C GLU A 108 -9.99 7.00 -2.25
N GLN A 109 -9.87 7.13 -3.58
CA GLN A 109 -10.27 6.12 -4.55
C GLN A 109 -9.26 4.97 -4.65
N TRP A 110 -8.01 5.17 -4.21
CA TRP A 110 -7.01 4.11 -4.23
C TRP A 110 -7.33 3.07 -3.17
N ARG A 111 -7.24 1.81 -3.56
CA ARG A 111 -7.29 0.66 -2.66
C ARG A 111 -6.59 -0.53 -3.34
N PRO A 112 -6.10 -1.53 -2.57
CA PRO A 112 -5.47 -2.71 -3.13
C PRO A 112 -6.30 -3.38 -4.24
N SER A 113 -5.63 -3.76 -5.32
CA SER A 113 -6.15 -4.38 -6.55
C SER A 113 -7.23 -3.64 -7.32
N GLN A 114 -7.44 -2.35 -7.06
CA GLN A 114 -8.52 -1.60 -7.71
C GLN A 114 -8.01 -0.55 -8.71
N GLY A 115 -6.78 -0.74 -9.17
CA GLY A 115 -6.16 0.09 -10.20
C GLY A 115 -5.76 1.45 -9.64
N GLY A 116 -4.47 1.58 -9.33
CA GLY A 116 -3.85 2.86 -9.04
C GLY A 116 -3.06 3.35 -10.26
N ALA A 117 -3.30 4.57 -10.72
CA ALA A 117 -2.51 5.21 -11.77
C ALA A 117 -1.66 6.35 -11.20
N SER A 118 -0.37 6.32 -11.54
CA SER A 118 0.59 7.37 -11.20
C SER A 118 0.15 8.71 -11.81
N GLY A 119 0.20 9.79 -11.03
CA GLY A 119 -0.26 11.12 -11.40
C GLY A 119 -1.75 11.39 -11.17
N THR A 120 -2.57 10.34 -11.04
CA THR A 120 -4.02 10.43 -10.85
C THR A 120 -4.45 9.98 -9.46
N THR A 121 -4.46 8.68 -9.19
CA THR A 121 -4.90 8.12 -7.90
C THR A 121 -3.76 7.91 -6.92
N MET A 122 -2.52 8.05 -7.39
CA MET A 122 -1.31 7.98 -6.59
C MET A 122 -0.29 8.98 -7.14
N ARG A 123 0.43 9.66 -6.25
CA ARG A 123 1.56 10.53 -6.58
C ARG A 123 2.71 10.22 -5.65
N TYR A 124 3.90 10.00 -6.19
CA TYR A 124 5.08 9.65 -5.41
C TYR A 124 6.30 10.41 -5.88
N VAL A 125 7.33 10.43 -5.03
CA VAL A 125 8.63 11.01 -5.35
C VAL A 125 9.27 10.15 -6.43
N GLN A 126 9.49 10.73 -7.62
CA GLN A 126 10.10 9.97 -8.71
C GLN A 126 11.59 9.75 -8.49
N ASP A 127 12.06 8.60 -8.98
CA ASP A 127 13.46 8.22 -9.02
C ASP A 127 13.72 7.40 -10.30
N ARG A 128 14.98 7.04 -10.53
CA ARG A 128 15.31 6.07 -11.59
C ARG A 128 14.86 4.66 -11.17
N GLU A 129 14.32 3.90 -12.13
CA GLU A 129 14.00 2.48 -11.94
C GLU A 129 15.25 1.59 -12.07
N ALA A 130 16.27 1.89 -11.26
CA ALA A 130 17.53 1.16 -11.23
C ALA A 130 17.92 0.86 -9.77
N LYS A 131 18.77 -0.15 -9.60
CA LYS A 131 19.26 -0.56 -8.27
C LYS A 131 20.02 0.56 -7.55
N ASP A 132 20.76 1.36 -8.31
CA ASP A 132 21.60 2.48 -7.88
C ASP A 132 20.87 3.83 -7.95
N ASN A 133 19.62 3.87 -7.47
CA ASN A 133 18.82 5.08 -7.44
C ASN A 133 19.07 5.94 -6.18
N ASN A 134 18.49 7.14 -6.15
CA ASN A 134 18.70 8.10 -5.06
C ASN A 134 17.98 7.72 -3.76
N GLY A 135 17.15 6.69 -3.80
CA GLY A 135 16.47 6.11 -2.66
C GLY A 135 15.05 6.57 -2.42
N TYR A 136 14.46 7.30 -3.36
CA TYR A 136 13.06 7.70 -3.30
C TYR A 136 12.10 6.60 -3.79
N GLN A 137 12.65 5.59 -4.48
CA GLN A 137 11.95 4.38 -4.92
C GLN A 137 12.75 3.14 -4.53
N ARG A 138 12.04 2.06 -4.18
CA ARG A 138 12.66 0.74 -4.03
C ARG A 138 11.93 -0.31 -4.83
N PHE A 139 12.70 -1.24 -5.36
CA PHE A 139 12.19 -2.47 -5.95
C PHE A 139 12.67 -3.66 -5.12
N ILE A 140 11.71 -4.43 -4.61
CA ILE A 140 11.94 -5.68 -3.90
C ILE A 140 11.41 -6.81 -4.78
N SER A 141 12.31 -7.57 -5.39
CA SER A 141 11.94 -8.60 -6.36
C SER A 141 11.37 -9.84 -5.70
N PHE A 142 10.68 -10.66 -6.47
CA PHE A 142 10.47 -12.05 -6.12
C PHE A 142 11.75 -12.89 -6.33
N PRO A 143 11.97 -13.93 -5.51
CA PRO A 143 13.23 -14.67 -5.52
C PRO A 143 13.36 -15.49 -6.81
N GLY A 144 14.47 -15.29 -7.53
CA GLY A 144 14.76 -15.95 -8.81
C GLY A 144 14.03 -15.35 -10.01
N GLY A 145 13.41 -14.17 -9.87
CA GLY A 145 12.69 -13.49 -10.96
C GLY A 145 13.63 -12.86 -11.98
N GLU A 146 13.20 -12.75 -13.23
CA GLU A 146 14.02 -12.20 -14.33
C GLU A 146 14.47 -10.75 -14.09
N THR A 147 13.69 -9.96 -13.36
CA THR A 147 14.01 -8.55 -13.03
C THR A 147 14.82 -8.39 -11.75
N GLU A 148 15.12 -9.47 -11.00
CA GLU A 148 15.83 -9.42 -9.70
C GLU A 148 17.17 -8.68 -9.76
N HIS A 149 17.87 -8.71 -10.90
CA HIS A 149 19.14 -8.00 -11.10
C HIS A 149 19.04 -6.47 -10.86
N ALA A 150 17.86 -5.88 -11.09
CA ALA A 150 17.61 -4.45 -10.88
C ALA A 150 17.11 -4.13 -9.45
N ALA A 151 16.91 -5.14 -8.60
CA ALA A 151 16.26 -4.98 -7.31
C ALA A 151 17.19 -4.46 -6.21
N ASN A 152 16.61 -3.70 -5.27
CA ASN A 152 17.25 -3.27 -4.03
C ASN A 152 17.19 -4.35 -2.94
N GLY A 153 16.41 -5.41 -3.16
CA GLY A 153 16.26 -6.56 -2.27
C GLY A 153 15.31 -7.60 -2.87
N THR A 154 15.04 -8.65 -2.09
CA THR A 154 14.19 -9.78 -2.51
C THR A 154 13.19 -10.09 -1.41
N VAL A 155 11.95 -10.41 -1.77
CA VAL A 155 10.92 -10.87 -0.82
C VAL A 155 11.26 -12.30 -0.41
N ASN A 156 11.54 -12.49 0.88
CA ASN A 156 11.83 -13.81 1.44
C ASN A 156 10.63 -14.75 1.26
N ALA A 157 10.89 -16.06 1.34
CA ALA A 157 9.85 -17.08 1.20
C ALA A 157 8.72 -16.97 2.25
N ASP A 158 9.02 -16.38 3.42
CA ASP A 158 8.07 -16.11 4.50
C ASP A 158 7.30 -14.79 4.33
N GLY A 159 7.50 -14.09 3.20
CA GLY A 159 6.82 -12.83 2.90
C GLY A 159 7.42 -11.61 3.61
N THR A 160 8.63 -11.74 4.16
CA THR A 160 9.36 -10.61 4.76
C THR A 160 10.31 -9.94 3.77
N TRP A 161 10.56 -8.64 3.98
CA TRP A 161 11.59 -7.89 3.27
C TRP A 161 12.02 -6.67 4.08
N SER A 162 13.17 -6.07 3.73
CA SER A 162 13.64 -4.80 4.30
C SER A 162 14.20 -3.88 3.21
N ALA A 163 14.12 -2.58 3.46
CA ALA A 163 14.68 -1.56 2.57
C ALA A 163 14.92 -0.24 3.33
N GLN A 164 15.76 0.63 2.79
CA GLN A 164 15.83 2.03 3.26
C GLN A 164 15.12 2.94 2.26
N LEU A 165 14.21 3.82 2.67
CA LEU A 165 13.49 4.73 1.77
C LEU A 165 13.72 6.18 2.20
N ASN A 166 14.11 7.03 1.25
CA ASN A 166 14.30 8.46 1.50
C ASN A 166 12.97 9.20 1.34
N VAL A 167 12.64 10.04 2.30
CA VAL A 167 11.53 11.00 2.27
C VAL A 167 12.15 12.39 2.12
N PRO A 168 11.87 13.15 1.06
CA PRO A 168 12.56 14.43 0.78
C PRO A 168 12.14 15.58 1.72
N GLY A 169 11.04 15.41 2.46
CA GLY A 169 10.38 16.43 3.27
C GLY A 169 8.86 16.37 3.07
N ALA A 170 8.11 17.28 3.71
CA ALA A 170 6.65 17.28 3.64
C ALA A 170 6.09 17.78 2.30
N ARG A 171 6.92 18.43 1.48
CA ARG A 171 6.53 18.94 0.17
C ARG A 171 7.45 18.41 -0.91
N PHE A 172 6.89 17.91 -2.00
CA PHE A 172 7.66 17.39 -3.12
C PHE A 172 6.91 17.52 -4.44
N LYS A 173 7.67 17.49 -5.53
CA LYS A 173 7.14 17.43 -6.89
C LYS A 173 6.98 15.97 -7.30
N ALA A 174 5.79 15.63 -7.81
CA ALA A 174 5.49 14.35 -8.42
C ALA A 174 5.17 14.55 -9.90
N ALA A 175 5.84 13.79 -10.76
CA ALA A 175 5.47 13.71 -12.17
C ALA A 175 4.50 12.53 -12.39
N GLY A 176 3.44 12.77 -13.16
CA GLY A 176 2.61 11.71 -13.74
C GLY A 176 3.34 11.01 -14.89
N ARG A 177 2.74 9.93 -15.41
CA ARG A 177 3.31 9.18 -16.55
C ARG A 177 3.42 10.01 -17.83
N GLU A 178 2.54 10.98 -17.98
CA GLU A 178 2.47 11.92 -19.10
C GLU A 178 3.46 13.10 -18.95
N GLY A 179 4.25 13.12 -17.87
CA GLY A 179 5.23 14.17 -17.58
C GLY A 179 4.66 15.42 -16.90
N ALA A 180 3.35 15.48 -16.66
CA ALA A 180 2.74 16.55 -15.89
C ALA A 180 3.25 16.54 -14.44
N VAL A 181 3.83 17.66 -14.00
CA VAL A 181 4.37 17.81 -12.64
C VAL A 181 3.34 18.50 -11.76
N SER A 182 3.12 17.95 -10.57
CA SER A 182 2.25 18.52 -9.53
C SER A 182 2.99 18.52 -8.19
N GLU A 183 2.69 19.50 -7.35
CA GLU A 183 3.20 19.54 -5.98
C GLU A 183 2.28 18.77 -5.05
N VAL A 184 2.86 18.00 -4.14
CA VAL A 184 2.18 17.33 -3.03
C VAL A 184 2.61 18.02 -1.74
N ASP A 185 1.65 18.39 -0.90
CA ASP A 185 1.87 18.98 0.43
C ASP A 185 1.28 18.05 1.50
N CYS A 186 2.13 17.22 2.09
CA CYS A 186 1.78 16.22 3.10
C CYS A 186 1.36 16.82 4.44
N LEU A 187 1.44 18.15 4.61
CA LEU A 187 0.84 18.83 5.76
C LEU A 187 -0.66 19.10 5.54
N LYS A 188 -1.16 18.92 4.31
CA LYS A 188 -2.56 19.09 3.93
C LYS A 188 -3.26 17.79 3.53
N VAL A 189 -2.48 16.79 3.12
CA VAL A 189 -2.98 15.47 2.73
C VAL A 189 -2.22 14.37 3.45
N ILE A 190 -2.83 13.18 3.58
CA ILE A 190 -2.14 12.04 4.18
C ILE A 190 -1.16 11.45 3.17
N CYS A 191 0.13 11.56 3.49
CA CYS A 191 1.19 10.85 2.78
C CYS A 191 1.67 9.63 3.56
N GLY A 192 2.35 8.73 2.87
CA GLY A 192 2.84 7.51 3.46
C GLY A 192 3.72 6.69 2.54
N VAL A 193 4.19 5.57 3.07
CA VAL A 193 4.84 4.53 2.30
C VAL A 193 3.77 3.75 1.54
N ILE A 194 3.92 3.67 0.22
CA ILE A 194 3.03 2.94 -0.67
C ILE A 194 3.76 1.72 -1.18
N THR A 195 3.12 0.56 -1.15
CA THR A 195 3.57 -0.61 -1.89
C THR A 195 2.60 -0.96 -3.00
N ILE A 196 3.12 -1.36 -4.16
CA ILE A 196 2.33 -1.90 -5.27
C ILE A 196 3.08 -3.06 -5.94
N GLY A 197 2.37 -3.86 -6.74
CA GLY A 197 3.03 -4.85 -7.59
C GLY A 197 3.96 -4.18 -8.61
N ALA A 198 5.16 -4.73 -8.75
CA ALA A 198 6.18 -4.18 -9.62
C ALA A 198 5.86 -4.40 -11.11
N HIS A 199 6.45 -3.56 -11.97
CA HIS A 199 6.34 -3.62 -13.43
C HIS A 199 4.89 -3.69 -13.98
N GLY A 200 3.96 -3.05 -13.28
CA GLY A 200 2.55 -2.96 -13.70
C GLY A 200 1.70 -4.17 -13.34
N VAL A 201 2.23 -5.12 -12.56
CA VAL A 201 1.43 -6.23 -12.02
C VAL A 201 0.49 -5.71 -10.94
N VAL A 202 -0.81 -5.93 -11.10
CA VAL A 202 -1.81 -5.67 -10.06
C VAL A 202 -1.79 -6.82 -9.06
N ASN A 203 -1.52 -6.54 -7.78
CA ASN A 203 -1.41 -7.57 -6.76
C ASN A 203 -1.79 -7.05 -5.37
N ALA A 204 -3.05 -7.28 -4.96
CA ALA A 204 -3.58 -6.86 -3.66
C ALA A 204 -2.78 -7.41 -2.48
N ASN A 205 -2.19 -8.60 -2.61
CA ASN A 205 -1.42 -9.20 -1.52
C ASN A 205 -0.12 -8.45 -1.25
N ASN A 206 0.31 -7.58 -2.17
CA ASN A 206 1.53 -6.78 -2.09
C ASN A 206 1.25 -5.27 -2.11
N GLU A 207 -0.01 -4.87 -2.06
CA GLU A 207 -0.44 -3.47 -2.09
C GLU A 207 -0.82 -2.98 -0.70
N THR A 208 -0.12 -1.97 -0.21
CA THR A 208 -0.31 -1.41 1.14
C THR A 208 -0.12 0.10 1.13
N PHE A 209 -0.68 0.77 2.13
CA PHE A 209 -0.40 2.16 2.43
C PHE A 209 -0.17 2.32 3.93
N THR A 210 1.04 2.74 4.31
CA THR A 210 1.42 3.03 5.69
C THR A 210 1.62 4.53 5.84
N PRO A 211 0.72 5.26 6.52
CA PRO A 211 0.87 6.69 6.76
C PRO A 211 2.17 7.04 7.48
N ILE A 212 2.79 8.15 7.10
CA ILE A 212 3.97 8.73 7.77
C ILE A 212 3.58 10.12 8.27
N LYS A 213 3.89 10.40 9.53
CA LYS A 213 3.66 11.72 10.13
C LYS A 213 4.84 12.64 9.87
N PHE A 214 4.57 13.94 9.78
CA PHE A 214 5.60 14.95 9.68
C PHE A 214 5.78 15.69 11.01
N GLU A 215 6.95 15.51 11.60
CA GLU A 215 7.40 16.06 12.87
C GLU A 215 8.92 15.89 12.93
N VAL A 216 9.64 16.72 13.68
CA VAL A 216 11.09 16.56 13.82
C VAL A 216 11.39 15.22 14.48
N PRO A 217 12.07 14.28 13.80
CA PRO A 217 12.31 12.95 14.35
C PRO A 217 13.18 13.03 15.61
N ASN A 218 12.81 12.27 16.66
CA ASN A 218 13.50 12.25 17.95
C ASN A 218 13.49 13.57 18.75
N GLN A 219 12.58 14.50 18.45
CA GLN A 219 12.37 15.63 19.35
C GLN A 219 11.70 15.12 20.65
N PRO A 220 12.27 15.37 21.85
CA PRO A 220 11.60 15.04 23.10
C PRO A 220 10.23 15.72 23.12
N ALA A 221 9.20 15.01 23.58
CA ALA A 221 7.89 15.61 23.80
C ALA A 221 8.07 16.92 24.60
N PRO A 222 7.41 18.04 24.23
CA PRO A 222 7.54 19.29 24.96
C PRO A 222 7.27 19.03 26.44
N GLN A 223 8.29 19.20 27.28
CA GLN A 223 8.08 19.20 28.73
C GLN A 223 7.13 20.37 29.01
N THR A 224 5.92 20.07 29.46
CA THR A 224 5.03 21.06 30.08
C THR A 224 5.80 21.71 31.20
N THR A 225 6.37 22.88 30.92
CA THR A 225 6.98 23.71 31.95
C THR A 225 5.81 24.26 32.73
N THR A 226 5.41 23.61 33.81
CA THR A 226 4.57 24.24 34.84
C THR A 226 5.34 25.45 35.32
N THR A 227 4.94 26.62 34.82
CA THR A 227 5.39 27.92 35.31
C THR A 227 5.15 27.96 36.82
N PRO A 228 6.19 28.06 37.67
CA PRO A 228 5.96 28.36 39.07
C PRO A 228 5.28 29.72 39.17
N ALA A 229 4.19 29.78 39.91
CA ALA A 229 3.46 31.02 40.16
C ALA A 229 4.44 32.10 40.66
N LYS A 230 4.46 33.24 39.97
CA LYS A 230 5.29 34.39 40.29
C LYS A 230 4.75 35.06 41.56
N THR A 231 5.32 34.73 42.71
CA THR A 231 5.14 35.52 43.94
C THR A 231 5.88 36.85 43.75
N THR A 232 5.12 37.94 43.71
CA THR A 232 5.60 39.31 43.72
C THR A 232 6.18 39.70 45.08
N THR A 233 7.11 40.69 45.05
CA THR A 233 7.54 41.66 46.09
C THR A 233 9.01 41.48 46.56
N PRO A 234 9.78 42.55 46.88
CA PRO A 234 9.98 43.84 46.21
C PRO A 234 11.47 44.11 45.86
N THR A 235 11.69 45.23 45.17
CA THR A 235 12.96 45.89 44.82
C THR A 235 13.96 46.03 45.97
N THR A 236 15.21 45.58 45.74
CA THR A 236 16.40 46.09 46.43
C THR A 236 17.45 46.46 45.39
N THR A 237 17.74 47.76 45.32
CA THR A 237 18.84 48.36 44.56
C THR A 237 20.18 47.83 45.08
N ALA A 238 20.99 47.27 44.19
CA ALA A 238 22.42 47.05 44.44
C ALA A 238 23.22 47.52 43.22
N THR A 239 23.96 48.60 43.43
CA THR A 239 24.98 49.17 42.55
C THR A 239 26.28 48.37 42.70
N THR A 240 26.84 47.86 41.61
CA THR A 240 28.30 47.60 41.48
C THR A 240 28.74 47.56 40.00
N THR A 241 29.53 48.58 39.64
CA THR A 241 30.76 48.64 38.82
C THR A 241 30.98 47.70 37.61
N PRO A 242 31.43 48.22 36.44
CA PRO A 242 31.61 47.45 35.21
C PRO A 242 32.81 46.51 35.27
N THR A 243 32.61 45.26 34.84
CA THR A 243 33.70 44.31 34.58
C THR A 243 34.00 44.28 33.09
N THR A 244 35.18 44.80 32.73
CA THR A 244 35.83 44.67 31.42
C THR A 244 35.96 43.18 31.06
N THR A 245 35.38 42.75 29.94
CA THR A 245 35.66 41.43 29.36
C THR A 245 36.36 41.62 28.02
N THR A 246 37.61 41.18 28.00
CA THR A 246 38.56 41.14 26.90
C THR A 246 38.01 40.36 25.71
N THR A 247 37.95 41.01 24.54
CA THR A 247 37.72 40.39 23.24
C THR A 247 38.93 39.53 22.90
N THR A 248 38.76 38.21 22.84
CA THR A 248 39.78 37.31 22.30
C THR A 248 39.40 37.00 20.86
N THR A 249 40.08 37.64 19.92
CA THR A 249 39.99 37.39 18.49
C THR A 249 40.62 36.03 18.20
N THR A 250 39.79 34.99 18.02
CA THR A 250 40.25 33.71 17.48
C THR A 250 40.22 33.78 15.96
N THR A 251 41.40 33.66 15.38
CA THR A 251 41.70 33.57 13.95
C THR A 251 40.88 32.47 13.28
N GLN A 252 39.99 32.87 12.39
CA GLN A 252 39.26 31.99 11.48
C GLN A 252 40.20 31.53 10.34
N PRO A 253 40.30 30.22 10.04
CA PRO A 253 40.92 29.77 8.81
C PRO A 253 40.05 30.17 7.62
N GLU A 254 40.68 30.87 6.69
CA GLU A 254 40.17 31.27 5.39
C GLU A 254 39.67 30.05 4.61
N VAL A 255 38.35 29.97 4.39
CA VAL A 255 37.76 29.01 3.47
C VAL A 255 37.89 29.58 2.06
N GLN A 256 38.83 28.99 1.34
CA GLN A 256 39.11 29.18 -0.07
C GLN A 256 37.82 29.06 -0.92
N PRO A 257 37.49 30.04 -1.81
CA PRO A 257 36.32 29.95 -2.68
C PRO A 257 36.47 28.80 -3.67
N ALA A 258 35.49 27.89 -3.67
CA ALA A 258 35.35 26.87 -4.69
C ALA A 258 35.19 27.52 -6.07
N ALA A 259 36.03 27.08 -7.00
CA ALA A 259 36.04 27.51 -8.38
C ALA A 259 34.67 27.35 -9.05
N GLN A 260 34.29 28.40 -9.78
CA GLN A 260 33.13 28.47 -10.65
C GLN A 260 33.22 27.38 -11.72
N ALA A 261 32.20 26.50 -11.79
CA ALA A 261 32.01 25.65 -12.94
C ALA A 261 31.39 26.49 -14.07
N SER A 262 32.17 26.70 -15.13
CA SER A 262 31.70 27.31 -16.37
C SER A 262 30.64 26.43 -17.06
N PRO A 263 29.65 27.03 -17.73
CA PRO A 263 28.67 26.30 -18.54
C PRO A 263 29.19 26.20 -19.98
N ASP A 264 29.66 25.04 -20.40
CA ASP A 264 29.66 24.64 -21.81
C ASP A 264 30.20 23.21 -21.93
N GLU A 265 29.30 22.27 -22.24
CA GLU A 265 29.52 21.25 -23.26
C GLU A 265 28.22 20.47 -23.46
N ARG A 266 27.54 20.79 -24.57
CA ARG A 266 26.47 19.98 -25.16
C ARG A 266 27.13 19.00 -26.14
N PRO A 267 27.06 17.68 -25.94
CA PRO A 267 27.24 16.74 -27.02
C PRO A 267 25.90 16.60 -27.74
N GLY A 268 25.81 17.24 -28.91
CA GLY A 268 24.75 16.98 -29.87
C GLY A 268 24.84 15.55 -30.37
N TRP A 269 23.78 14.77 -30.15
CA TRP A 269 23.50 13.58 -30.92
C TRP A 269 22.01 13.59 -31.31
N LEU A 270 21.81 14.03 -32.56
CA LEU A 270 20.99 13.38 -33.57
C LEU A 270 19.71 12.66 -33.10
N ILE A 271 18.61 13.34 -33.40
CA ILE A 271 17.28 12.80 -33.70
C ILE A 271 17.39 11.67 -34.73
N PRO A 272 16.68 10.54 -34.51
CA PRO A 272 15.69 10.14 -35.50
C PRO A 272 14.32 9.90 -34.87
N GLY A 273 13.44 10.89 -35.03
CA GLY A 273 12.00 10.69 -35.03
C GLY A 273 11.59 10.12 -36.39
N GLY A 274 10.70 9.14 -36.38
CA GLY A 274 10.06 8.62 -37.58
C GLY A 274 9.90 7.11 -37.54
N ILE A 275 8.77 6.64 -37.01
CA ILE A 275 8.03 5.38 -37.35
C ILE A 275 6.76 5.24 -36.47
N GLY A 276 6.53 6.07 -35.45
CA GLY A 276 5.32 6.00 -34.62
C GLY A 276 4.02 6.57 -35.23
N ALA A 277 4.08 7.29 -36.36
CA ALA A 277 2.91 7.99 -36.92
C ALA A 277 2.18 7.25 -38.05
N ALA A 278 2.73 6.14 -38.57
CA ALA A 278 2.13 5.42 -39.71
C ALA A 278 1.20 4.27 -39.29
N VAL A 279 1.29 3.76 -38.05
CA VAL A 279 0.48 2.61 -37.60
C VAL A 279 -0.86 3.04 -36.97
N LEU A 280 -0.97 4.27 -36.47
CA LEU A 280 -2.21 4.79 -35.88
C LEU A 280 -3.23 5.29 -36.90
N LEU A 281 -2.83 5.58 -38.14
CA LEU A 281 -3.75 5.98 -39.20
C LEU A 281 -4.47 4.77 -39.85
N ALA A 282 -3.87 3.58 -39.85
CA ALA A 282 -4.49 2.38 -40.41
C ALA A 282 -5.59 1.80 -39.49
N ALA A 283 -5.39 1.81 -38.17
CA ALA A 283 -6.38 1.27 -37.22
C ALA A 283 -7.63 2.18 -37.10
N GLY A 284 -7.45 3.50 -37.14
CA GLY A 284 -8.55 4.47 -37.09
C GLY A 284 -9.47 4.40 -38.32
N LEU A 285 -8.90 4.21 -39.52
CA LEU A 285 -9.68 4.12 -40.77
C LEU A 285 -10.55 2.86 -40.83
N VAL A 286 -10.04 1.72 -40.33
CA VAL A 286 -10.78 0.45 -40.29
C VAL A 286 -11.94 0.49 -39.29
N TRP A 287 -11.74 1.14 -38.13
CA TRP A 287 -12.80 1.30 -37.13
C TRP A 287 -13.92 2.25 -37.63
N TRP A 288 -13.55 3.36 -38.27
CA TRP A 288 -14.51 4.31 -38.83
C TRP A 288 -15.34 3.72 -39.99
N LEU A 289 -14.72 2.93 -40.88
CA LEU A 289 -15.42 2.26 -41.99
C LEU A 289 -16.39 1.17 -41.49
N ARG A 290 -16.11 0.50 -40.37
CA ARG A 290 -17.04 -0.46 -39.75
C ARG A 290 -18.25 0.23 -39.10
N PHE A 291 -18.06 1.38 -38.48
CA PHE A 291 -19.17 2.12 -37.85
C PHE A 291 -20.14 2.77 -38.86
N ARG A 292 -19.67 3.13 -40.06
CA ARG A 292 -20.53 3.70 -41.11
C ARG A 292 -21.43 2.68 -41.80
N ARG A 293 -21.05 1.40 -41.86
CA ARG A 293 -21.86 0.34 -42.49
C ARG A 293 -23.03 -0.16 -41.64
N GLY A 294 -23.11 0.21 -40.35
CA GLY A 294 -24.20 -0.20 -39.46
C GLY A 294 -25.39 0.76 -39.41
N LYS A 295 -25.45 1.79 -40.27
CA LYS A 295 -26.47 2.86 -40.21
C LYS A 295 -27.37 2.98 -41.45
N THR A 296 -27.35 2.01 -42.36
CA THR A 296 -28.19 2.04 -43.58
C THR A 296 -29.35 1.05 -43.61
N ASP A 297 -29.63 0.32 -42.53
CA ASP A 297 -30.85 -0.49 -42.42
C ASP A 297 -31.72 0.01 -41.25
N ALA A 298 -32.49 1.05 -41.52
CA ALA A 298 -33.68 1.47 -40.77
C ALA A 298 -34.64 2.17 -41.74
#